data_AF-A0A3D2X459-F1
#
_entry.id   AF-A0A3D2X459-F1
#
_cell.length_a   1.000
_cell.length_b   1.000
_cell.length_c   1.000
_cell.angle_alpha   90.00
_cell.angle_beta   90.00
_cell.angle_gamma   90.00
#
_symmetry.space_group_name_H-M   'P 1'
#
loop_
_entity.id
_entity.type
_entity.pdbx_description
1 polymer ?
#
loop_
_entity_poly.entity_id
_entity_poly.type
_entity_poly.pdbx_seq_one_letter_code
_entity_poly.pdbx_strand_id
1 'polypeptide(L)'
;SIIPSFISWVAVGYIVYAMLDPTKGMINQVLTFFGKEGISWYSEPKYWPFILVITKTWQGVGLGSIIYYAALMGVDNELYEAADIDGAGKLQKTWFVSIPQIVPIIIIMGILDIGKIFRADFGLFYNVTRDVGALYPKTDVIDTYVFRALMQQGNLGMSAAVGLFQSVICFVTLMLTNAIIKKKSPENALF
;
A
#
# COMPACT_ATOMS: atom_id res chain seq x y z
N SER A 1 11.06 -9.16 6.83
CA SER A 1 10.51 -10.51 6.63
C SER A 1 9.47 -10.46 5.53
N ILE A 2 9.45 -11.45 4.63
CA ILE A 2 8.49 -11.53 3.50
C ILE A 2 7.21 -12.29 3.86
N ILE A 3 7.21 -12.97 5.01
CA ILE A 3 6.12 -13.86 5.44
C ILE A 3 4.74 -13.18 5.41
N PRO A 4 4.56 -11.94 5.92
CA PRO A 4 3.24 -11.28 5.88
C PRO A 4 2.66 -11.16 4.46
N SER A 5 3.50 -11.02 3.44
CA SER A 5 3.07 -10.86 2.05
C SER A 5 2.41 -12.12 1.47
N PHE A 6 2.59 -13.28 2.11
CA PHE A 6 1.96 -14.54 1.72
C PHE A 6 0.65 -14.83 2.47
N ILE A 7 0.27 -13.98 3.43
CA ILE A 7 -0.98 -14.13 4.18
C ILE A 7 -2.12 -13.53 3.36
N SER A 8 -3.20 -14.30 3.17
CA SER A 8 -4.40 -13.83 2.45
C SER A 8 -5.09 -12.69 3.21
N TRP A 9 -5.75 -11.80 2.48
CA TRP A 9 -6.50 -10.69 3.10
C TRP A 9 -7.61 -11.14 4.05
N VAL A 10 -8.18 -12.33 3.83
CA VAL A 10 -9.15 -12.94 4.75
C VAL A 10 -8.48 -13.24 6.10
N ALA A 11 -7.32 -13.93 6.08
CA ALA A 11 -6.58 -14.23 7.31
C ALA A 11 -6.05 -12.96 7.99
N VAL A 12 -5.57 -11.98 7.23
CA VAL A 12 -5.20 -10.66 7.76
C VAL A 12 -6.38 -9.99 8.46
N GLY A 13 -7.58 -10.05 7.88
CA GLY A 13 -8.79 -9.53 8.51
C GLY A 13 -9.10 -10.17 9.87
N TYR A 14 -8.90 -11.48 10.00
CA TYR A 14 -9.03 -12.16 11.30
C TYR A 14 -7.95 -11.77 12.30
N ILE A 15 -6.71 -11.60 11.87
CA ILE A 15 -5.60 -11.14 12.73
C ILE A 15 -5.91 -9.72 13.26
N VAL A 16 -6.27 -8.79 12.36
CA VAL A 16 -6.60 -7.41 12.73
C VAL A 16 -7.81 -7.38 13.65
N TYR A 17 -8.85 -8.16 13.36
CA TYR A 17 -10.02 -8.28 14.23
C TYR A 17 -9.66 -8.80 15.63
N ALA A 18 -8.82 -9.84 15.73
CA ALA A 18 -8.37 -10.36 17.02
C ALA A 18 -7.56 -9.33 17.83
N MET A 19 -6.80 -8.45 17.16
CA MET A 19 -6.06 -7.36 17.81
C MET A 19 -6.96 -6.21 18.27
N LEU A 20 -7.97 -5.89 17.47
CA LEU A 20 -8.88 -4.76 17.65
C LEU A 20 -10.23 -5.14 18.27
N ASP A 21 -10.39 -6.38 18.77
CA ASP A 21 -11.62 -6.78 19.42
C ASP A 21 -11.90 -5.87 20.63
N PRO A 22 -13.12 -5.32 20.78
CA PRO A 22 -13.42 -4.33 21.82
C PRO A 22 -13.28 -4.91 23.23
N THR A 23 -13.49 -6.23 23.40
CA THR A 23 -13.53 -6.90 24.71
C THR A 23 -12.25 -7.65 25.06
N LYS A 24 -11.62 -8.29 24.08
CA LYS A 24 -10.47 -9.19 24.24
C LYS A 24 -9.26 -8.77 23.41
N GLY A 25 -9.35 -7.68 22.65
CA GLY A 25 -8.30 -7.24 21.75
C GLY A 25 -7.07 -6.75 22.50
N MET A 26 -5.90 -7.20 22.05
CA MET A 26 -4.60 -6.85 22.65
C MET A 26 -4.40 -5.33 22.70
N ILE A 27 -4.86 -4.58 21.68
CA ILE A 27 -4.69 -3.13 21.64
C ILE A 27 -5.51 -2.45 22.75
N ASN A 28 -6.75 -2.90 22.99
CA ASN A 28 -7.55 -2.36 24.08
C ASN A 28 -7.01 -2.75 25.46
N GLN A 29 -6.45 -3.96 25.62
CA GLN A 29 -5.80 -4.36 26.87
C GLN A 29 -4.59 -3.48 27.20
N VAL A 30 -3.80 -3.09 26.18
CA VAL A 30 -2.70 -2.15 26.37
C VAL A 30 -3.23 -0.76 26.74
N LEU A 31 -4.29 -0.28 26.09
CA LEU A 31 -4.90 1.01 26.44
C LEU A 31 -5.40 1.04 27.89
N THR A 32 -6.13 0.00 28.31
CA THR A 32 -6.67 -0.09 29.68
C THR A 32 -5.58 -0.28 30.72
N PHE A 33 -4.48 -0.97 30.40
CA PHE A 33 -3.30 -1.04 31.26
C PHE A 33 -2.71 0.34 31.56
N PHE A 34 -2.73 1.27 30.59
CA PHE A 34 -2.35 2.67 30.77
C PHE A 34 -3.49 3.57 31.30
N GLY A 35 -4.57 3.00 31.80
CA GLY A 35 -5.70 3.72 32.39
C GLY A 35 -6.63 4.43 31.39
N LYS A 36 -6.57 4.08 30.10
CA LYS A 36 -7.48 4.61 29.07
C LYS A 36 -8.68 3.68 28.87
N GLU A 37 -9.80 4.25 28.46
CA GLU A 37 -10.98 3.46 28.06
C GLU A 37 -10.71 2.69 26.76
N GLY A 38 -11.30 1.50 26.65
CA GLY A 38 -11.24 0.70 25.43
C GLY A 38 -12.02 1.37 24.29
N ILE A 39 -11.52 1.20 23.06
CA ILE A 39 -12.15 1.79 21.88
C ILE A 39 -12.98 0.71 21.16
N SER A 40 -14.20 1.05 20.74
CA SER A 40 -14.97 0.23 19.81
C SER A 40 -14.48 0.48 18.38
N TRP A 41 -13.36 -0.15 18.01
CA TRP A 41 -12.63 0.14 16.78
C TRP A 41 -13.51 0.03 15.52
N TYR A 42 -14.40 -0.97 15.46
CA TYR A 42 -15.31 -1.19 14.32
C TYR A 42 -16.56 -0.29 14.32
N SER A 43 -16.70 0.61 15.31
CA SER A 43 -17.75 1.64 15.36
C SER A 43 -17.21 3.06 15.15
N GLU A 44 -15.89 3.24 15.17
CA GLU A 44 -15.22 4.54 15.15
C GLU A 44 -14.42 4.73 13.86
N PRO A 45 -15.03 5.26 12.77
CA PRO A 45 -14.40 5.34 11.45
C PRO A 45 -13.12 6.20 11.41
N LYS A 46 -12.93 7.10 12.37
CA LYS A 46 -11.79 8.05 12.41
C LYS A 46 -10.41 7.37 12.48
N TYR A 47 -10.32 6.14 13.00
CA TYR A 47 -9.04 5.42 13.12
C TYR A 47 -8.68 4.62 11.86
N TRP A 48 -9.65 4.31 11.01
CA TRP A 48 -9.48 3.36 9.93
C TRP A 48 -8.52 3.76 8.82
N PRO A 49 -8.40 5.04 8.42
CA PRO A 49 -7.37 5.45 7.49
C PRO A 49 -5.95 5.04 7.96
N PHE A 50 -5.67 5.15 9.27
CA PHE A 50 -4.38 4.74 9.83
C PHE A 50 -4.24 3.22 9.92
N ILE A 51 -5.29 2.52 10.38
CA ILE A 51 -5.30 1.05 10.49
C ILE A 51 -5.06 0.41 9.12
N LEU A 52 -5.74 0.89 8.08
CA LEU A 52 -5.62 0.36 6.72
C LEU A 52 -4.22 0.60 6.15
N VAL A 53 -3.65 1.79 6.34
CA VAL A 53 -2.27 2.10 5.90
C VAL A 53 -1.27 1.19 6.61
N ILE A 54 -1.34 1.09 7.94
CA ILE A 54 -0.43 0.23 8.73
C ILE A 54 -0.56 -1.23 8.30
N THR A 55 -1.79 -1.73 8.15
CA THR A 55 -2.05 -3.12 7.75
C THR A 55 -1.52 -3.39 6.34
N LYS A 56 -1.75 -2.47 5.39
CA LYS A 56 -1.24 -2.58 4.02
C LYS A 56 0.27 -2.57 3.96
N THR A 57 0.91 -1.65 4.68
CA THR A 57 2.36 -1.56 4.76
C THR A 57 2.93 -2.83 5.39
N TRP A 58 2.41 -3.27 6.55
CA TRP A 58 2.88 -4.49 7.20
C TRP A 58 2.78 -5.73 6.31
N GLN A 59 1.66 -5.90 5.60
CA GLN A 59 1.44 -7.04 4.71
C GLN A 59 2.34 -6.97 3.46
N GLY A 60 2.46 -5.80 2.82
CA GLY A 60 3.09 -5.66 1.51
C GLY A 60 4.57 -5.27 1.50
N VAL A 61 5.08 -4.63 2.56
CA VAL A 61 6.45 -4.04 2.57
C VAL A 61 7.53 -5.08 2.34
N GLY A 62 7.32 -6.31 2.84
CA GLY A 62 8.26 -7.41 2.69
C GLY A 62 8.56 -7.70 1.23
N LEU A 63 7.54 -8.05 0.45
CA LEU A 63 7.69 -8.34 -0.98
C LEU A 63 8.17 -7.11 -1.77
N GLY A 64 7.63 -5.92 -1.47
CA GLY A 64 8.05 -4.67 -2.12
C GLY A 64 9.54 -4.38 -1.93
N SER A 65 10.10 -4.67 -0.75
CA SER A 65 11.52 -4.44 -0.46
C SER A 65 12.48 -5.33 -1.24
N ILE A 66 12.03 -6.50 -1.73
CA ILE A 66 12.88 -7.42 -2.51
C ILE A 66 13.33 -6.78 -3.82
N ILE A 67 12.43 -6.04 -4.49
CA ILE A 67 12.74 -5.39 -5.77
C ILE A 67 13.84 -4.35 -5.57
N TYR A 68 13.73 -3.52 -4.54
CA TYR A 68 14.74 -2.52 -4.19
C TYR A 68 16.04 -3.16 -3.69
N TYR A 69 15.97 -4.28 -2.97
CA TYR A 69 17.15 -5.02 -2.56
C TYR A 69 17.90 -5.62 -3.75
N ALA A 70 17.18 -6.22 -4.71
CA ALA A 70 17.76 -6.74 -5.94
C ALA A 70 18.44 -5.64 -6.77
N ALA A 71 17.81 -4.46 -6.85
CA ALA A 71 18.41 -3.27 -7.46
C ALA A 71 19.75 -2.89 -6.80
N LEU A 72 19.77 -2.87 -5.46
CA LEU A 72 20.96 -2.51 -4.69
C LEU A 72 22.10 -3.51 -4.84
N MET A 73 21.80 -4.81 -5.01
CA MET A 73 22.83 -5.83 -5.29
C MET A 73 23.53 -5.63 -6.64
N GLY A 74 22.91 -4.90 -7.57
CA GLY A 74 23.52 -4.56 -8.86
C GLY A 74 24.39 -3.31 -8.84
N VAL A 75 24.49 -2.60 -7.70
CA VAL A 75 25.30 -1.38 -7.57
C VAL A 75 26.78 -1.77 -7.43
N ASP A 76 27.64 -1.09 -8.18
CA ASP A 76 29.09 -1.30 -8.15
C ASP A 76 29.67 -1.03 -6.75
N ASN A 77 30.49 -1.98 -6.25
CA ASN A 77 31.15 -1.84 -4.96
C ASN A 77 32.23 -0.76 -4.97
N GLU A 78 32.83 -0.45 -6.12
CA GLU A 78 33.85 0.61 -6.25
C GLU A 78 33.32 1.97 -5.77
N LEU A 79 32.03 2.25 -5.97
CA LEU A 79 31.38 3.47 -5.49
C LEU A 79 31.32 3.55 -3.96
N TYR A 80 31.14 2.40 -3.30
CA TYR A 80 31.12 2.33 -1.83
C TYR A 80 32.54 2.44 -1.25
N GLU A 81 33.53 1.82 -1.90
CA GLU A 81 34.94 1.91 -1.51
C GLU A 81 35.48 3.33 -1.65
N ALA A 82 35.17 4.00 -2.76
CA ALA A 82 35.51 5.42 -2.95
C ALA A 82 34.88 6.30 -1.87
N ALA A 83 33.60 6.09 -1.55
CA ALA A 83 32.93 6.82 -0.49
C ALA A 83 33.55 6.55 0.90
N ASP A 84 34.05 5.33 1.15
CA ASP A 84 34.77 5.00 2.39
C ASP A 84 36.13 5.71 2.48
N ILE A 85 36.85 5.85 1.36
CA ILE A 85 38.09 6.65 1.28
C ILE A 85 37.80 8.13 1.60
N ASP A 86 36.68 8.66 1.12
CA ASP A 86 36.22 10.03 1.40
C ASP A 86 35.64 10.20 2.82
N GLY A 87 35.61 9.14 3.63
CA GLY A 87 35.14 9.19 5.02
C GLY A 87 33.61 9.24 5.17
N ALA A 88 32.85 8.81 4.16
CA ALA A 88 31.39 8.85 4.19
C ALA A 88 30.79 7.83 5.16
N GLY A 89 29.98 8.31 6.11
CA GLY A 89 29.21 7.47 7.02
C GLY A 89 28.08 6.69 6.34
N LYS A 90 27.51 5.70 7.04
CA LYS A 90 26.44 4.83 6.49
C LYS A 90 25.27 5.59 5.86
N LEU A 91 24.78 6.63 6.54
CA LEU A 91 23.68 7.46 6.04
C LEU A 91 24.08 8.23 4.77
N GLN A 92 25.31 8.74 4.71
CA GLN A 92 25.81 9.43 3.52
C GLN A 92 25.90 8.44 2.35
N LYS A 93 26.44 7.23 2.56
CA LYS A 93 26.45 6.18 1.53
C LYS A 93 25.04 5.82 1.07
N THR A 94 24.06 5.73 1.98
CA THR A 94 22.66 5.51 1.60
C THR A 94 22.09 6.62 0.70
N TRP A 95 22.25 7.88 1.09
CA TRP A 95 21.65 9.02 0.38
C TRP A 95 22.38 9.41 -0.91
N PHE A 96 23.71 9.26 -0.94
CA PHE A 96 24.55 9.76 -2.03
C PHE A 96 25.11 8.66 -2.94
N VAL A 97 25.10 7.40 -2.50
CA VAL A 97 25.53 6.26 -3.34
C VAL A 97 24.35 5.34 -3.63
N SER A 98 23.74 4.73 -2.62
CA SER A 98 22.72 3.70 -2.81
C SER A 98 21.45 4.22 -3.49
N ILE A 99 20.81 5.26 -2.95
CA ILE A 99 19.54 5.78 -3.45
C ILE A 99 19.67 6.28 -4.90
N PRO A 100 20.65 7.15 -5.26
CA PRO A 100 20.79 7.66 -6.62
C PRO A 100 20.90 6.56 -7.68
N GLN A 101 21.62 5.48 -7.36
CA GLN A 101 21.84 4.36 -8.28
C GLN A 101 20.57 3.55 -8.56
N ILE A 102 19.63 3.49 -7.60
CA ILE A 102 18.37 2.76 -7.76
C ILE A 102 17.17 3.66 -8.11
N VAL A 103 17.39 4.97 -8.28
CA VAL A 103 16.34 5.93 -8.72
C VAL A 103 15.58 5.44 -9.95
N PRO A 104 16.22 4.90 -11.02
CA PRO A 104 15.48 4.37 -12.17
C PRO A 104 14.42 3.34 -11.78
N ILE A 105 14.76 2.42 -10.87
CA ILE A 105 13.86 1.36 -10.41
C ILE A 105 12.76 1.95 -9.50
N ILE A 106 13.09 2.92 -8.65
CA ILE A 106 12.09 3.66 -7.85
C ILE A 106 11.08 4.38 -8.75
N ILE A 107 11.54 5.03 -9.82
CA ILE A 107 10.68 5.71 -10.78
C ILE A 107 9.76 4.71 -11.48
N ILE A 108 10.30 3.62 -12.01
CA ILE A 108 9.50 2.59 -12.72
C ILE A 108 8.43 2.00 -11.79
N MET A 109 8.81 1.58 -10.58
CA MET A 109 7.85 1.08 -9.59
C MET A 109 6.79 2.13 -9.25
N GLY A 110 7.19 3.39 -9.07
CA GLY A 110 6.29 4.50 -8.81
C GLY A 110 5.28 4.73 -9.95
N ILE A 111 5.71 4.66 -11.22
CA ILE A 111 4.80 4.80 -12.36
C ILE A 111 3.77 3.65 -12.38
N LEU A 112 4.20 2.41 -12.10
CA LEU A 112 3.31 1.24 -12.05
C LEU A 112 2.29 1.34 -10.91
N ASP A 113 2.69 1.83 -9.74
CA ASP A 113 1.80 2.05 -8.60
C ASP A 113 0.80 3.18 -8.87
N ILE A 114 1.26 4.30 -9.46
CA ILE A 114 0.39 5.41 -9.87
C ILE A 114 -0.64 4.95 -10.91
N GLY A 115 -0.23 4.11 -11.86
CA GLY A 115 -1.13 3.55 -12.87
C GLY A 115 -2.28 2.72 -12.29
N LYS A 116 -2.21 2.30 -11.02
CA LYS A 116 -3.25 1.53 -10.33
C LYS A 116 -3.92 2.31 -9.20
N ILE A 117 -3.63 3.60 -9.03
CA ILE A 117 -4.06 4.40 -7.88
C ILE A 117 -5.59 4.48 -7.67
N PHE A 118 -6.36 4.38 -8.75
CA PHE A 118 -7.83 4.39 -8.70
C PHE A 118 -8.46 3.02 -8.45
N ARG A 119 -7.65 1.96 -8.33
CA ARG A 119 -8.08 0.63 -7.94
C ARG A 119 -7.68 0.39 -6.50
N ALA A 120 -8.67 0.25 -5.63
CA ALA A 120 -8.41 -0.07 -4.24
C ALA A 120 -8.02 -1.54 -4.09
N ASP A 121 -7.26 -1.85 -3.03
CA ASP A 121 -7.04 -3.25 -2.64
C ASP A 121 -8.34 -3.79 -2.02
N PHE A 122 -9.19 -4.39 -2.85
CA PHE A 122 -10.49 -4.92 -2.42
C PHE A 122 -10.37 -5.82 -1.19
N GLY A 123 -9.34 -6.68 -1.15
CA GLY A 123 -9.13 -7.60 -0.04
C GLY A 123 -8.91 -6.87 1.29
N LEU A 124 -8.09 -5.82 1.27
CA LEU A 124 -7.87 -4.93 2.42
C LEU A 124 -9.16 -4.24 2.85
N PHE A 125 -9.82 -3.53 1.94
CA PHE A 125 -10.97 -2.69 2.27
C PHE A 125 -12.24 -3.47 2.59
N TYR A 126 -12.37 -4.71 2.12
CA TYR A 126 -13.52 -5.57 2.41
C TYR A 126 -13.28 -6.47 3.63
N ASN A 127 -12.18 -7.24 3.67
CA ASN A 127 -11.99 -8.25 4.72
C ASN A 127 -11.52 -7.64 6.04
N VAL A 128 -10.64 -6.63 6.00
CA VAL A 128 -10.07 -6.05 7.23
C VAL A 128 -11.11 -5.19 7.95
N THR A 129 -11.89 -4.41 7.19
CA THR A 129 -13.02 -3.62 7.70
C THR A 129 -14.25 -4.47 8.02
N ARG A 130 -14.28 -5.72 7.53
CA ARG A 130 -15.36 -6.69 7.68
C ARG A 130 -16.70 -6.21 7.10
N ASP A 131 -16.64 -5.32 6.11
CA ASP A 131 -17.82 -4.72 5.46
C ASP A 131 -18.81 -4.11 6.48
N VAL A 132 -18.28 -3.52 7.57
CA VAL A 132 -19.11 -2.93 8.63
C VAL A 132 -19.59 -1.55 8.22
N GLY A 133 -20.91 -1.37 8.15
CA GLY A 133 -21.54 -0.13 7.68
C GLY A 133 -21.15 1.13 8.46
N ALA A 134 -20.86 1.01 9.76
CA ALA A 134 -20.38 2.13 10.59
C ALA A 134 -19.05 2.72 10.11
N LEU A 135 -18.26 1.98 9.32
CA LEU A 135 -16.94 2.38 8.85
C LEU A 135 -16.96 3.02 7.45
N TYR A 136 -18.03 2.80 6.68
CA TYR A 136 -18.17 3.28 5.31
C TYR A 136 -17.82 4.76 5.10
N PRO A 137 -18.14 5.71 6.02
CA PRO A 137 -17.77 7.11 5.83
C PRO A 137 -16.25 7.37 5.64
N LYS A 138 -15.38 6.43 6.02
CA LYS A 138 -13.92 6.55 5.88
C LYS A 138 -13.26 5.36 5.18
N THR A 139 -13.97 4.26 4.96
CA THR A 139 -13.40 3.03 4.39
C THR A 139 -14.05 2.59 3.10
N ASP A 140 -15.15 3.21 2.66
CA ASP A 140 -15.80 2.80 1.43
C ASP A 140 -15.02 3.30 0.21
N VAL A 141 -14.72 2.36 -0.69
CA VAL A 141 -14.02 2.60 -1.95
C VAL A 141 -14.89 2.12 -3.12
N ILE A 142 -14.56 2.56 -4.33
CA ILE A 142 -15.31 2.22 -5.54
C ILE A 142 -15.47 0.69 -5.67
N ASP A 143 -14.38 -0.05 -5.47
CA ASP A 143 -14.37 -1.51 -5.61
C ASP A 143 -15.33 -2.22 -4.63
N THR A 144 -15.39 -1.77 -3.37
CA THR A 144 -16.29 -2.35 -2.35
C THR A 144 -17.75 -1.94 -2.58
N TYR A 145 -17.98 -0.68 -2.96
CA TYR A 145 -19.30 -0.20 -3.31
C TYR A 145 -19.90 -0.94 -4.51
N VAL A 146 -19.14 -1.07 -5.60
CA VAL A 146 -19.58 -1.78 -6.81
C VAL A 146 -19.86 -3.25 -6.51
N PHE A 147 -18.99 -3.90 -5.74
CA PHE A 147 -19.23 -5.29 -5.32
C PHE A 147 -20.53 -5.44 -4.54
N ARG A 148 -20.82 -4.55 -3.58
CA ARG A 148 -22.09 -4.59 -2.85
C ARG A 148 -23.29 -4.30 -3.75
N ALA A 149 -23.21 -3.30 -4.64
CA ALA A 149 -24.27 -3.00 -5.59
C ALA A 149 -24.55 -4.19 -6.53
N LEU A 150 -23.50 -4.88 -6.98
CA LEU A 150 -23.62 -6.10 -7.77
C LEU A 150 -24.32 -7.21 -6.98
N MET A 151 -23.82 -7.53 -5.79
CA MET A 151 -24.30 -8.68 -4.99
C MET A 151 -25.70 -8.46 -4.43
N GLN A 152 -26.06 -7.23 -4.06
CA GLN A 152 -27.34 -6.92 -3.43
C GLN A 152 -28.43 -6.54 -4.44
N GLN A 153 -28.07 -5.87 -5.55
CA GLN A 153 -29.03 -5.33 -6.51
C GLN A 153 -28.99 -6.04 -7.87
N GLY A 154 -28.05 -6.97 -8.08
CA GLY A 154 -27.87 -7.66 -9.36
C GLY A 154 -27.42 -6.76 -10.50
N ASN A 155 -26.88 -5.57 -10.20
CA ASN A 155 -26.58 -4.55 -11.21
C ASN A 155 -25.25 -4.81 -11.95
N LEU A 156 -25.27 -5.83 -12.81
CA LEU A 156 -24.14 -6.21 -13.66
C LEU A 156 -23.72 -5.08 -14.61
N GLY A 157 -24.69 -4.36 -15.17
CA GLY A 157 -24.45 -3.26 -16.11
C GLY A 157 -23.66 -2.11 -15.48
N MET A 158 -24.08 -1.64 -14.31
CA MET A 158 -23.35 -0.61 -13.55
C MET A 158 -21.94 -1.10 -13.20
N SER A 159 -21.80 -2.34 -12.74
CA SER A 159 -20.51 -2.88 -12.31
C SER A 159 -19.50 -2.96 -13.46
N ALA A 160 -19.94 -3.43 -14.62
CA ALA A 160 -19.13 -3.45 -15.84
C ALA A 160 -18.75 -2.04 -16.30
N ALA A 161 -19.69 -1.10 -16.29
CA ALA A 161 -19.45 0.29 -16.69
C ALA A 161 -18.42 0.98 -15.78
N VAL A 162 -18.52 0.81 -14.46
CA VAL A 162 -17.56 1.38 -13.51
C VAL A 162 -16.17 0.74 -13.68
N GLY A 163 -16.09 -0.58 -13.87
CA GLY A 163 -14.82 -1.25 -14.12
C GLY A 163 -14.12 -0.77 -15.40
N LEU A 164 -14.89 -0.54 -16.48
CA LEU A 164 -14.37 0.05 -17.71
C LEU A 164 -13.87 1.49 -17.46
N PHE A 165 -14.67 2.31 -16.78
CA PHE A 165 -14.32 3.69 -16.45
C PHE A 165 -13.03 3.78 -15.61
N GLN A 166 -12.90 2.97 -14.55
CA GLN A 166 -11.68 2.90 -13.74
C GLN A 166 -10.47 2.49 -14.60
N SER A 167 -10.65 1.55 -15.53
CA SER A 167 -9.57 1.10 -16.41
C SER A 167 -9.09 2.21 -17.35
N VAL A 168 -10.02 3.00 -17.90
CA VAL A 168 -9.70 4.16 -18.75
C VAL A 168 -8.97 5.23 -17.95
N ILE A 169 -9.45 5.58 -16.75
CA ILE A 169 -8.78 6.58 -15.90
C ILE A 169 -7.38 6.11 -15.53
N CYS A 170 -7.22 4.86 -15.07
CA CYS A 170 -5.91 4.27 -14.75
C CYS A 170 -4.95 4.36 -15.94
N PHE A 171 -5.43 4.03 -17.14
CA PHE A 171 -4.65 4.14 -18.36
C PHE A 171 -4.23 5.58 -18.66
N VAL A 172 -5.16 6.53 -18.61
CA VAL A 172 -4.86 7.96 -18.83
C VAL A 172 -3.84 8.46 -17.80
N THR A 173 -4.03 8.15 -16.51
CA THR A 173 -3.10 8.52 -15.43
C THR A 173 -1.72 7.92 -15.65
N LEU A 174 -1.63 6.66 -16.05
CA LEU A 174 -0.37 5.99 -16.38
C LEU A 174 0.34 6.70 -17.55
N MET A 175 -0.38 6.99 -18.63
CA MET A 175 0.16 7.67 -19.81
C MET A 175 0.65 9.08 -19.48
N LEU A 176 -0.11 9.85 -18.71
CA LEU A 176 0.29 11.19 -18.26
C LEU A 176 1.53 11.12 -17.37
N THR A 177 1.57 10.18 -16.44
CA THR A 177 2.73 9.98 -15.54
C THR A 177 3.97 9.62 -16.36
N ASN A 178 3.86 8.67 -17.28
CA ASN A 178 4.96 8.30 -18.17
C ASN A 178 5.42 9.48 -19.03
N ALA A 179 4.50 10.28 -19.59
CA ALA A 179 4.84 11.45 -20.39
C ALA A 179 5.60 12.52 -19.58
N ILE A 180 5.21 12.75 -18.32
CA ILE A 180 5.92 13.66 -17.42
C ILE A 180 7.34 13.16 -17.14
N ILE A 181 7.49 11.87 -16.86
CA ILE A 181 8.81 11.26 -16.61
C ILE A 181 9.67 11.31 -17.87
N LYS A 182 9.15 10.93 -19.04
CA LYS A 182 9.86 10.98 -20.32
C LYS A 182 10.40 12.39 -20.65
N LYS A 183 9.70 13.44 -20.22
CA LYS A 183 10.16 14.82 -20.40
C LYS A 183 11.32 15.21 -19.46
N LYS A 184 11.37 14.66 -18.25
CA LYS A 184 12.39 15.01 -17.23
C LYS A 184 13.59 14.07 -17.22
N SER A 185 13.35 12.79 -17.47
CA SER A 185 14.33 11.70 -17.45
C SER A 185 13.96 10.69 -18.53
N PRO A 186 14.29 10.96 -19.81
CA PRO A 186 13.94 10.08 -20.93
C PRO A 186 14.39 8.63 -20.75
N GLU A 187 15.55 8.43 -20.11
CA GLU A 187 16.13 7.12 -19.78
C GLU A 187 15.34 6.30 -18.76
N ASN A 188 14.46 6.96 -17.98
CA ASN A 188 13.64 6.34 -16.95
C ASN A 188 12.15 6.20 -17.37
N ALA A 189 11.82 6.51 -18.62
CA ALA A 189 10.48 6.29 -19.15
C ALA A 189 10.20 4.79 -19.34
N LEU A 190 8.97 4.35 -19.07
CA LEU A 190 8.55 2.98 -19.37
C LEU A 190 8.52 2.71 -20.88
N PHE A 191 8.11 3.72 -21.67
CA PHE A 191 8.04 3.70 -23.13
C PHE A 191 8.26 5.10 -23.72
#